data_AF-A0A1Q9NKP2-F1
#
_entry.id   AF-A0A1Q9NKP2-F1
#
_cell.length_a   1.000
_cell.length_b   1.000
_cell.length_c   1.000
_cell.angle_alpha   90.00
_cell.angle_beta   90.00
_cell.angle_gamma   90.00
#
_symmetry.space_group_name_H-M   'P 1'
#
loop_
_entity.id
_entity.type
_entity.pdbx_description
1 polymer ?
#
loop_
_entity_poly.entity_id
_entity_poly.type
_entity_poly.pdbx_seq_one_letter_code
_entity_poly.pdbx_strand_id
1 'polypeptide(L)'
;MDKLLPFQEEILVSLGIATNMSLTGRVTFNGLYVKTSVEVKKIKNSTKKVKKAVKQLVALGYILRKPSGDMTYSLSRIGLNYLLNL
;
A
#
# COMPACT_ATOMS: atom_id res chain seq x y z
N MET A 1 1.67 10.60 15.99
CA MET A 1 1.72 9.69 14.81
C MET A 1 2.41 10.45 13.70
N ASP A 2 3.49 9.91 13.16
CA ASP A 2 4.11 10.50 11.97
C ASP A 2 3.07 10.53 10.84
N LYS A 3 2.83 11.71 10.26
CA LYS A 3 1.89 11.85 9.16
C LYS A 3 2.48 11.18 7.92
N LEU A 4 1.70 10.30 7.28
CA LEU A 4 2.08 9.77 5.97
C LEU A 4 2.17 10.91 4.97
N LEU A 5 3.13 10.81 4.05
CA LEU A 5 3.16 11.71 2.90
C LEU A 5 1.92 11.43 2.02
N PRO A 6 1.36 12.42 1.30
CA PRO A 6 0.17 12.21 0.46
C PRO A 6 0.30 11.02 -0.50
N PHE A 7 1.49 10.85 -1.09
CA PHE A 7 1.79 9.72 -1.96
C PHE A 7 1.80 8.36 -1.23
N GLN A 8 2.22 8.30 0.03
CA GLN A 8 2.20 7.06 0.81
C GLN A 8 0.78 6.71 1.26
N GLU A 9 0.01 7.73 1.65
CA GLU A 9 -1.39 7.58 2.00
C GLU A 9 -2.21 7.04 0.82
N GLU A 10 -2.03 7.58 -0.37
CA GLU A 10 -2.70 7.08 -1.57
C GLU A 10 -2.41 5.59 -1.83
N ILE A 11 -1.14 5.17 -1.70
CA ILE A 11 -0.75 3.77 -1.83
C ILE A 11 -1.37 2.89 -0.74
N LEU A 12 -1.46 3.40 0.49
CA LEU A 12 -2.11 2.69 1.59
C LEU A 12 -3.62 2.56 1.34
N VAL A 13 -4.29 3.60 0.85
CA VAL A 13 -5.71 3.59 0.46
C VAL A 13 -5.95 2.59 -0.67
N SER A 14 -5.12 2.60 -1.72
CA SER A 14 -5.20 1.62 -2.81
C SER A 14 -5.05 0.19 -2.31
N LEU A 15 -4.17 -0.05 -1.33
CA LEU A 15 -4.04 -1.36 -0.70
C LEU A 15 -5.29 -1.71 0.11
N GLY A 16 -5.84 -0.76 0.86
CA GLY A 16 -7.08 -0.93 1.61
C GLY A 16 -8.24 -1.35 0.71
N ILE A 17 -8.45 -0.64 -0.40
CA ILE A 17 -9.46 -1.00 -1.40
C ILE A 17 -9.18 -2.39 -1.98
N ALA A 18 -7.93 -2.67 -2.37
CA ALA A 18 -7.57 -3.94 -3.01
C ALA A 18 -7.70 -5.16 -2.07
N THR A 19 -7.67 -4.93 -0.76
CA THR A 19 -7.83 -5.95 0.28
C THR A 19 -9.20 -5.92 0.96
N ASN A 20 -10.15 -5.12 0.45
CA ASN A 20 -11.47 -4.89 1.05
C ASN A 20 -11.40 -4.49 2.54
N MET A 21 -10.44 -3.65 2.90
CA MET A 21 -10.19 -3.19 4.28
C MET A 21 -10.03 -4.35 5.29
N SER A 22 -9.49 -5.48 4.85
CA SER A 22 -9.32 -6.69 5.68
C SER A 22 -7.86 -6.94 6.07
N LEU A 23 -7.64 -7.40 7.31
CA LEU A 23 -6.35 -7.87 7.79
C LEU A 23 -5.90 -9.19 7.13
N THR A 24 -6.85 -9.97 6.58
CA THR A 24 -6.56 -11.24 5.90
C THR A 24 -6.37 -11.08 4.40
N GLY A 25 -6.84 -9.95 3.83
CA GLY A 25 -6.70 -9.63 2.41
C GLY A 25 -5.24 -9.45 2.01
N ARG A 26 -4.88 -9.97 0.83
CA ARG A 26 -3.52 -9.92 0.29
C ARG A 26 -3.56 -9.60 -1.19
N VAL A 27 -2.61 -8.80 -1.66
CA VAL A 27 -2.46 -8.49 -3.09
C VAL A 27 -1.00 -8.49 -3.51
N THR A 28 -0.75 -8.85 -4.76
CA THR A 28 0.58 -8.71 -5.35
C THR A 28 0.92 -7.25 -5.59
N PHE A 29 2.20 -6.94 -5.82
CA PHE A 29 2.61 -5.59 -6.22
C PHE A 29 1.87 -5.13 -7.49
N ASN A 30 1.71 -6.01 -8.49
CA ASN A 30 0.99 -5.67 -9.71
C ASN A 30 -0.48 -5.36 -9.44
N GLY A 31 -1.15 -6.15 -8.59
CA GLY A 31 -2.53 -5.87 -8.17
C GLY A 31 -2.67 -4.51 -7.51
N LEU A 32 -1.75 -4.17 -6.59
CA LEU A 32 -1.69 -2.86 -5.94
C LEU A 32 -1.44 -1.73 -6.95
N TYR A 33 -0.46 -1.90 -7.85
CA TYR A 33 -0.09 -0.89 -8.84
C TYR A 33 -1.25 -0.59 -9.79
N VAL A 34 -2.01 -1.61 -10.22
CA VAL A 34 -3.20 -1.41 -11.06
C VAL A 34 -4.29 -0.64 -10.31
N LYS A 35 -4.42 -0.81 -9.00
CA LYS A 35 -5.39 -0.06 -8.16
C LYS A 35 -4.92 1.33 -7.72
N THR A 36 -3.66 1.67 -7.98
CA THR A 36 -3.13 3.02 -7.76
C THR A 36 -3.71 4.01 -8.77
N SER A 37 -3.85 5.29 -8.39
CA SER A 37 -4.46 6.32 -9.25
C SER A 37 -3.75 6.47 -10.60
N VAL A 38 -4.48 7.01 -11.58
CA VAL A 38 -3.94 7.28 -12.91
C VAL A 38 -2.87 8.38 -12.83
N GLU A 39 -3.06 9.33 -11.92
CA GLU A 39 -2.18 10.45 -11.63
C GLU A 39 -0.80 9.95 -11.19
N VAL A 40 -0.74 8.99 -10.28
CA VAL A 40 0.51 8.37 -9.84
C VAL A 40 1.18 7.60 -10.97
N LYS A 41 0.40 6.91 -11.82
CA LYS A 41 0.95 6.16 -12.97
C LYS A 41 1.58 7.07 -14.02
N LYS A 42 1.07 8.30 -14.20
CA LYS A 42 1.61 9.32 -15.11
C LYS A 42 2.98 9.87 -14.69
N ILE A 43 3.39 9.67 -13.44
CA ILE A 43 4.68 10.15 -12.93
C ILE A 43 5.83 9.35 -13.59
N LYS A 44 6.87 10.04 -14.08
CA LYS A 44 8.10 9.38 -14.55
C LYS A 44 8.69 8.49 -13.44
N ASN A 45 9.02 7.25 -13.78
CA ASN A 45 9.47 6.22 -12.84
C ASN A 45 8.45 5.87 -11.74
N SER A 46 7.15 6.01 -12.02
CA SER A 46 6.04 5.67 -11.12
C SER A 46 6.20 4.30 -10.48
N THR A 47 6.48 3.24 -11.24
CA THR A 47 6.71 1.89 -10.69
C THR A 47 7.81 1.86 -9.62
N LYS A 48 8.94 2.55 -9.85
CA LYS A 48 10.05 2.61 -8.88
C LYS A 48 9.65 3.42 -7.63
N LYS A 49 8.92 4.52 -7.81
CA LYS A 49 8.39 5.35 -6.71
C LYS A 49 7.37 4.59 -5.86
N VAL A 50 6.43 3.89 -6.49
CA VAL A 50 5.45 3.04 -5.79
C VAL A 50 6.16 1.93 -5.02
N LYS A 51 7.14 1.23 -5.62
CA LYS A 51 7.96 0.25 -4.88
C LYS A 51 8.66 0.86 -3.67
N LYS A 52 9.18 2.09 -3.79
CA LYS A 52 9.81 2.81 -2.68
C LYS A 52 8.80 3.13 -1.57
N ALA A 53 7.63 3.67 -1.93
CA ALA A 53 6.57 3.97 -0.96
C ALA A 53 6.07 2.71 -0.24
N VAL A 54 5.85 1.61 -0.96
CA VAL A 54 5.50 0.31 -0.38
C VAL A 54 6.57 -0.13 0.64
N LYS A 55 7.86 -0.06 0.28
CA LYS A 55 8.95 -0.38 1.24
C LYS A 55 8.93 0.52 2.48
N GLN A 56 8.67 1.81 2.31
CA GLN A 56 8.56 2.75 3.43
C GLN A 56 7.35 2.43 4.32
N LEU A 57 6.19 2.14 3.75
CA LEU A 57 5.00 1.72 4.50
C LEU A 57 5.20 0.41 5.26
N VAL A 58 5.99 -0.52 4.70
CA VAL A 58 6.42 -1.74 5.43
C VAL A 58 7.29 -1.35 6.63
N ALA A 59 8.28 -0.48 6.43
CA ALA A 59 9.20 -0.06 7.48
C ALA A 59 8.49 0.72 8.60
N LEU A 60 7.48 1.51 8.26
CA LEU A 60 6.61 2.24 9.19
C LEU A 60 5.55 1.34 9.85
N GLY A 61 5.42 0.08 9.44
CA GLY A 61 4.51 -0.89 10.04
C GLY A 61 3.04 -0.75 9.62
N TYR A 62 2.70 0.05 8.60
CA TYR A 62 1.33 0.18 8.08
C TYR A 62 0.92 -1.02 7.23
N ILE A 63 1.86 -1.66 6.56
CA ILE A 63 1.61 -2.80 5.67
C ILE A 63 2.57 -3.94 6.00
N LEU A 64 2.11 -5.17 5.79
CA LEU A 64 2.91 -6.37 6.01
C LEU A 64 3.30 -6.97 4.66
N ARG A 65 4.58 -7.32 4.52
CA ARG A 65 5.09 -8.09 3.38
C ARG A 65 4.98 -9.58 3.71
N LYS A 66 4.37 -10.36 2.83
CA LYS A 66 4.23 -11.82 2.98
C LYS A 66 4.93 -12.55 1.83
N PRO A 67 5.88 -13.46 2.13
CA PRO A 67 6.44 -14.34 1.13
C PRO A 67 5.45 -15.48 0.86
N SER A 68 4.54 -15.29 -0.09
CA SER A 68 3.90 -16.37 -0.85
C SER A 68 4.62 -16.49 -2.19
N GLY A 69 4.40 -17.56 -2.98
CA GLY A 69 5.10 -17.80 -4.26
C GLY A 69 5.33 -16.53 -5.09
N ASP A 70 4.28 -15.71 -5.22
CA ASP A 70 4.42 -14.27 -5.51
C ASP A 70 4.39 -13.42 -4.24
N MET A 71 5.26 -12.42 -4.20
CA MET A 71 5.35 -11.47 -3.10
C MET A 71 4.05 -10.67 -2.93
N THR A 72 3.39 -10.84 -1.79
CA THR A 72 2.13 -10.17 -1.48
C THR A 72 2.25 -9.20 -0.33
N TYR A 73 1.31 -8.27 -0.27
CA TYR A 73 1.18 -7.23 0.73
C TYR A 73 -0.21 -7.27 1.34
N SER A 74 -0.31 -7.04 2.65
CA SER A 74 -1.56 -6.91 3.40
C SER A 74 -1.53 -5.70 4.31
N LEU A 75 -2.69 -5.25 4.77
CA LEU A 75 -2.75 -4.26 5.85
C LEU A 75 -2.18 -4.86 7.14
N SER A 76 -1.52 -4.02 7.94
CA SER A 76 -1.33 -4.28 9.36
C SER A 76 -2.53 -3.75 10.15
N ARG A 77 -2.59 -4.05 11.46
CA ARG A 77 -3.58 -3.42 12.34
C ARG A 77 -3.41 -1.90 12.43
N ILE A 78 -2.18 -1.41 12.40
CA ILE A 78 -1.87 0.03 12.36
C ILE A 78 -2.39 0.64 11.05
N GLY A 79 -2.13 -0.03 9.92
CA GLY A 79 -2.61 0.42 8.60
C GLY A 79 -4.11 0.47 8.50
N LEU A 80 -4.80 -0.57 8.96
CA LEU A 80 -6.26 -0.60 8.97
C LEU A 80 -6.85 0.49 9.86
N ASN A 81 -6.33 0.63 11.09
CA ASN A 81 -6.81 1.68 12.00
C ASN A 81 -6.58 3.07 11.42
N TYR A 82 -5.43 3.33 10.78
CA TYR A 82 -5.19 4.60 10.10
C TYR A 82 -6.26 4.88 9.05
N LEU A 83 -6.56 3.91 8.18
CA LEU A 83 -7.55 4.06 7.12
C LEU A 83 -8.98 4.27 7.66
N LEU A 84 -9.33 3.69 8.80
CA LEU A 84 -10.63 3.88 9.45
C LEU A 84 -10.79 5.24 10.14
N ASN A 85 -9.69 5.98 10.33
CA ASN A 85 -9.67 7.30 10.98
C ASN A 85 -9.32 8.43 10.01
N LEU A 86 -9.27 8.16 8.70
CA LEU A 86 -9.20 9.18 7.63
C LEU A 86 -10.55 9.89 7.48
#